data_AF-A0A8C7RIY8-F1
#
_entry.id   AF-A0A8C7RIY8-F1
#
_cell.length_a   1.000
_cell.length_b   1.000
_cell.length_c   1.000
_cell.angle_alpha   90.00
_cell.angle_beta   90.00
_cell.angle_gamma   90.00
#
_symmetry.space_group_name_H-M   'P 1'
#
loop_
_entity.id
_entity.type
_entity.pdbx_description
1 polymer ?
#
loop_
_entity_poly.entity_id
_entity_poly.type
_entity_poly.pdbx_seq_one_letter_code
_entity_poly.pdbx_strand_id
1 'polypeptide(L)'
;MASATDPCSFSSFSKCVTKHLNLTYHVDFDSHVIKAKVALTVEVLVDNFTSLTLDTKDLKVSKVTANGQAAKFTLGPKHSFMGTPLEITLPFDLSRGQHVIVEVTYETAPSASALQWLTPEQTAGKKHPYLFSQCQATHCRSMVPCQDTPAMKHTYYAQVSVPKELVAVMSAVRDGQEPDPQDSSRAIYRFRQPVPMPSYLIAIVVGALESREIGPRSRVWSEKEYVGDLSMSHSFYISRTETMLKTAEDLAGPYVWGQYDILVLPPSFPYGGMENPCLTFATPTLLAGDRSLSNVIAHEISHSWTGNLVTNKTWEHFWLNEGHTVYLERMIGRSMESEQFRQFKAMGGWKDLQESVNTFGANNPLTNLVPNMNEVDPDDAFSSVPYEKGFALLYHLEELMGGPEVFMGFVKSYIQMFAYSSVTTEEWKKYLFTYFKNKVDILNKVDWNAWMHTPGMPPVKPQYDTTMADACIALCKRWVKTKEGDLGNFSEVDMKTLSTHQLIEFLSLLLQEDPLPLSHVKRMQEVYRLNALNNAEIRFRWLRLCVKSKWEDAVPMALKMATEQGRMKFTRPLFKEVYNFDKYREEAVRVFIAHRAAMHPVTSNLVAKDLKVDTGKST
;
A
#
# COMPACT_ATOMS: atom_id res chain seq x y z
N MET A 1 -1.45 -5.62 33.24
CA MET A 1 -1.11 -5.54 31.81
C MET A 1 -2.17 -6.32 31.07
N ALA A 2 -3.11 -5.65 30.40
CA ALA A 2 -4.08 -6.33 29.55
C ALA A 2 -3.31 -7.13 28.49
N SER A 3 -3.63 -8.41 28.32
CA SER A 3 -2.94 -9.23 27.32
C SER A 3 -3.15 -8.59 25.95
N ALA A 4 -2.08 -8.13 25.30
CA ALA A 4 -2.17 -7.49 23.99
C ALA A 4 -2.81 -8.48 23.02
N THR A 5 -4.03 -8.19 22.60
CA THR A 5 -4.75 -8.92 21.55
C THR A 5 -4.81 -7.99 20.35
N ASP A 6 -4.75 -8.55 19.15
CA ASP A 6 -5.00 -7.79 17.94
C ASP A 6 -6.52 -7.83 17.67
N PRO A 7 -7.25 -6.69 17.72
CA PRO A 7 -8.69 -6.68 17.52
C PRO A 7 -9.10 -7.14 16.10
N CYS A 8 -8.15 -7.24 15.17
CA CYS A 8 -8.40 -7.66 13.80
C CYS A 8 -8.10 -9.15 13.56
N SER A 9 -7.69 -9.94 14.57
CA SER A 9 -7.36 -11.37 14.43
C SER A 9 -8.02 -12.23 15.52
N PHE A 10 -8.44 -13.43 15.17
CA PHE A 10 -8.88 -14.45 16.12
C PHE A 10 -7.71 -15.19 16.78
N SER A 11 -6.52 -15.09 16.20
CA SER A 11 -5.36 -15.85 16.64
C SER A 11 -4.75 -15.26 17.92
N SER A 12 -4.31 -16.14 18.81
CA SER A 12 -3.71 -15.74 20.09
C SER A 12 -2.20 -15.95 20.06
N PHE A 13 -1.47 -14.88 19.75
CA PHE A 13 -0.01 -14.86 19.75
C PHE A 13 0.63 -14.89 21.15
N SER A 14 -0.18 -14.87 22.22
CA SER A 14 0.29 -15.12 23.59
C SER A 14 0.40 -16.59 23.94
N LYS A 15 -0.25 -17.49 23.16
CA LYS A 15 -0.26 -18.94 23.41
C LYS A 15 0.66 -19.72 22.49
N CYS A 16 0.79 -19.30 21.24
CA CYS A 16 1.64 -19.96 20.25
C CYS A 16 2.02 -18.99 19.14
N VAL A 17 3.13 -19.28 18.46
CA VAL A 17 3.66 -18.44 17.37
C VAL A 17 4.09 -19.30 16.19
N THR A 18 3.68 -18.89 14.99
CA THR A 18 4.11 -19.51 13.74
C THR A 18 5.52 -19.03 13.38
N LYS A 19 6.44 -19.96 13.13
CA LYS A 19 7.85 -19.68 12.78
C LYS A 19 8.15 -19.84 11.30
N HIS A 20 7.46 -20.76 10.64
CA HIS A 20 7.69 -21.10 9.25
C HIS A 20 6.40 -21.54 8.57
N LEU A 21 6.24 -21.20 7.30
CA LEU A 21 5.20 -21.71 6.42
C LEU A 21 5.84 -22.48 5.26
N ASN A 22 5.37 -23.70 5.02
CA ASN A 22 5.63 -24.41 3.77
C ASN A 22 4.34 -24.44 2.95
N LEU A 23 4.35 -23.74 1.80
CA LEU A 23 3.20 -23.49 0.95
C LEU A 23 3.29 -24.35 -0.31
N THR A 24 2.22 -25.09 -0.61
CA THR A 24 2.08 -25.79 -1.89
C THR A 24 0.81 -25.30 -2.55
N TYR A 25 0.94 -24.64 -3.70
CA TYR A 25 -0.16 -24.03 -4.44
C TYR A 25 -0.32 -24.65 -5.81
N HIS A 26 -1.57 -24.86 -6.20
CA HIS A 26 -1.99 -25.16 -7.55
C HIS A 26 -2.98 -24.10 -8.00
N VAL A 27 -2.56 -23.24 -8.92
CA VAL A 27 -3.34 -22.08 -9.39
C VAL A 27 -4.23 -22.48 -10.56
N ASP A 28 -5.54 -22.47 -10.35
CA ASP A 28 -6.55 -22.94 -11.29
C ASP A 28 -7.33 -21.74 -11.84
N PHE A 29 -6.97 -21.30 -13.04
CA PHE A 29 -7.61 -20.15 -13.71
C PHE A 29 -9.02 -20.46 -14.21
N ASP A 30 -9.36 -21.71 -14.49
CA ASP A 30 -10.68 -22.07 -15.01
C ASP A 30 -11.75 -21.94 -13.92
N SER A 31 -11.40 -22.29 -12.69
CA SER A 31 -12.30 -22.19 -11.53
C SER A 31 -12.01 -20.98 -10.62
N HIS A 32 -10.99 -20.18 -10.93
CA HIS A 32 -10.52 -19.04 -10.13
C HIS A 32 -10.23 -19.40 -8.67
N VAL A 33 -9.55 -20.53 -8.44
CA VAL A 33 -9.16 -20.96 -7.08
C VAL A 33 -7.69 -21.32 -7.00
N ILE A 34 -7.14 -21.21 -5.79
CA ILE A 34 -5.87 -21.84 -5.43
C ILE A 34 -6.20 -23.07 -4.58
N LYS A 35 -5.92 -24.26 -5.12
CA LYS A 35 -5.94 -25.51 -4.36
C LYS A 35 -4.61 -25.62 -3.63
N ALA A 36 -4.65 -25.75 -2.30
CA ALA A 36 -3.48 -25.46 -1.50
C ALA A 36 -3.30 -26.40 -0.31
N LYS A 37 -2.03 -26.49 0.10
CA LYS A 37 -1.63 -26.97 1.42
C LYS A 37 -0.73 -25.93 2.07
N VAL A 38 -0.91 -25.71 3.37
CA VAL A 38 0.03 -24.97 4.21
C VAL A 38 0.44 -25.85 5.37
N ALA A 39 1.75 -26.03 5.57
CA ALA A 39 2.30 -26.62 6.78
C ALA A 39 2.93 -25.51 7.64
N LEU A 40 2.32 -25.25 8.79
CA LEU A 40 2.76 -24.25 9.76
C LEU A 40 3.64 -24.91 10.82
N THR A 41 4.89 -24.47 10.94
CA THR A 41 5.72 -24.81 12.10
C THR A 41 5.37 -23.85 13.24
N VAL A 42 4.70 -24.36 14.27
CA VAL A 42 4.20 -23.59 15.40
C VAL A 42 5.03 -23.89 16.66
N GLU A 43 5.52 -22.85 17.32
CA GLU A 43 6.11 -22.92 18.67
C GLU A 43 5.05 -22.63 19.72
N VAL A 44 4.99 -23.47 20.75
CA VAL A 44 4.06 -23.34 21.87
C VAL A 44 4.65 -22.46 22.97
N LEU A 45 3.87 -21.50 23.49
CA LEU A 45 4.31 -20.54 24.52
C LEU A 45 3.66 -20.78 25.89
N VAL A 46 2.90 -21.85 26.06
CA VAL A 46 2.20 -22.21 27.31
C VAL A 46 2.26 -23.72 27.55
N ASP A 47 2.06 -24.15 28.79
CA ASP A 47 1.95 -25.57 29.10
C ASP A 47 0.52 -26.08 28.88
N ASN A 48 0.38 -27.41 28.72
CA ASN A 48 -0.90 -28.08 28.45
C ASN A 48 -1.63 -27.53 27.21
N PHE A 49 -0.87 -27.27 26.15
CA PHE A 49 -1.39 -26.74 24.90
C PHE A 49 -2.01 -27.84 24.05
N THR A 50 -3.31 -27.73 23.79
CA THR A 50 -4.10 -28.75 23.09
C THR A 50 -4.82 -28.23 21.86
N SER A 51 -4.83 -26.92 21.64
CA SER A 51 -5.57 -26.31 20.54
C SER A 51 -5.00 -24.96 20.11
N LEU A 52 -5.22 -24.63 18.85
CA LEU A 52 -4.91 -23.33 18.26
C LEU A 52 -6.05 -22.82 17.40
N THR A 53 -6.07 -21.52 17.17
CA THR A 53 -7.01 -20.85 16.27
C THR A 53 -6.25 -20.12 15.19
N LEU A 54 -6.62 -20.36 13.92
CA LEU A 54 -6.13 -19.64 12.76
C LEU A 54 -7.23 -18.74 12.19
N ASP A 55 -6.84 -17.62 11.59
CA ASP A 55 -7.72 -16.77 10.81
C ASP A 55 -7.97 -17.41 9.44
N THR A 56 -9.23 -17.42 9.01
CA THR A 56 -9.63 -17.79 7.64
C THR A 56 -10.70 -16.84 7.13
N LYS A 57 -10.83 -16.64 5.81
CA LYS A 57 -11.95 -15.91 5.21
C LYS A 57 -12.33 -16.54 3.88
N ASP A 58 -13.51 -17.16 3.87
CA ASP A 58 -14.07 -17.85 2.69
C ASP A 58 -13.12 -18.93 2.13
N LEU A 59 -12.47 -19.69 3.03
CA LEU A 59 -11.64 -20.86 2.69
C LEU A 59 -12.42 -22.16 2.89
N LYS A 60 -12.28 -23.08 1.94
CA LYS A 60 -12.81 -24.45 2.06
C LYS A 60 -11.74 -25.38 2.60
N VAL A 61 -11.77 -25.62 3.91
CA VAL A 61 -10.81 -26.52 4.59
C VAL A 61 -11.30 -27.97 4.47
N SER A 62 -10.46 -28.86 3.96
CA SER A 62 -10.81 -30.28 3.74
C SER A 62 -10.12 -31.24 4.71
N LYS A 63 -8.91 -30.91 5.18
CA LYS A 63 -8.12 -31.77 6.06
C LYS A 63 -7.17 -30.96 6.92
N VAL A 64 -7.01 -31.36 8.19
CA VAL A 64 -5.97 -30.86 9.10
C VAL A 64 -5.20 -32.03 9.70
N THR A 65 -3.88 -31.93 9.75
CA THR A 65 -3.02 -32.88 10.47
C THR A 65 -2.04 -32.17 11.38
N ALA A 66 -1.62 -32.82 12.45
CA ALA A 66 -0.56 -32.37 13.36
C ALA A 66 0.52 -33.45 13.44
N ASN A 67 1.73 -33.13 12.99
CA ASN A 67 2.85 -34.09 12.86
C ASN A 67 2.45 -35.39 12.11
N GLY A 68 1.66 -35.24 11.04
CA GLY A 68 1.16 -36.35 10.22
C GLY A 68 -0.04 -37.12 10.79
N GLN A 69 -0.45 -36.86 12.04
CA GLN A 69 -1.67 -37.45 12.63
C GLN A 69 -2.88 -36.59 12.35
N ALA A 70 -4.05 -37.20 12.12
CA ALA A 70 -5.29 -36.44 11.91
C ALA A 70 -5.62 -35.58 13.14
N ALA A 71 -5.88 -34.29 12.92
CA ALA A 71 -6.32 -33.36 13.95
C ALA A 71 -7.80 -33.03 13.74
N LYS A 72 -8.54 -32.80 14.82
CA LYS A 72 -9.93 -32.34 14.73
C LYS A 72 -9.92 -30.85 14.43
N PHE A 73 -10.85 -30.38 13.60
CA PHE A 73 -11.01 -28.96 13.34
C PHE A 73 -12.48 -28.57 13.18
N THR A 74 -12.79 -27.31 13.51
CA THR A 74 -14.11 -26.71 13.36
C THR A 74 -13.94 -25.28 12.84
N LEU A 75 -14.82 -24.87 11.92
CA LEU A 75 -14.98 -23.47 11.55
C LEU A 75 -16.03 -22.84 12.47
N GLY A 76 -15.65 -21.78 13.18
CA GLY A 76 -16.57 -21.06 14.07
C GLY A 76 -17.60 -20.20 13.31
N PRO A 77 -18.30 -19.28 14.02
CA PRO A 77 -19.23 -18.36 13.37
C PRO A 77 -18.50 -17.38 12.44
N LYS A 78 -19.15 -17.01 11.33
CA LYS A 78 -18.64 -15.97 10.42
C LYS A 78 -18.82 -14.58 11.07
N HIS A 79 -17.73 -13.82 11.14
CA HIS A 79 -17.71 -12.41 11.52
C HIS A 79 -17.38 -11.55 10.31
N SER A 80 -18.13 -10.45 10.14
CA SER A 80 -18.09 -9.50 9.02
C SER A 80 -16.77 -9.47 8.20
N PHE A 81 -15.85 -8.57 8.52
CA PHE A 81 -14.59 -8.39 7.79
C PHE A 81 -13.51 -9.37 8.23
N MET A 82 -13.54 -9.80 9.50
CA MET A 82 -12.54 -10.69 10.11
C MET A 82 -12.55 -12.11 9.55
N GLY A 83 -13.67 -12.57 8.98
CA GLY A 83 -13.81 -13.91 8.43
C GLY A 83 -14.30 -14.92 9.46
N THR A 84 -13.74 -16.12 9.47
CA THR A 84 -14.16 -17.25 10.30
C THR A 84 -12.96 -17.84 11.04
N PRO A 85 -13.03 -18.04 12.36
CA PRO A 85 -11.95 -18.70 13.09
C PRO A 85 -11.92 -20.20 12.75
N LEU A 86 -10.74 -20.72 12.41
CA LEU A 86 -10.46 -22.14 12.28
C LEU A 86 -9.86 -22.66 13.57
N GLU A 87 -10.66 -23.36 14.36
CA GLU A 87 -10.24 -24.00 15.61
C GLU A 87 -9.69 -25.39 15.32
N ILE A 88 -8.48 -25.68 15.79
CA ILE A 88 -7.78 -26.95 15.59
C ILE A 88 -7.48 -27.56 16.96
N THR A 89 -7.96 -28.78 17.20
CA THR A 89 -7.60 -29.58 18.39
C THR A 89 -6.53 -30.59 18.02
N LEU A 90 -5.39 -30.49 18.69
CA LEU A 90 -4.26 -31.39 18.52
C LEU A 90 -4.58 -32.78 19.08
N PRO A 91 -4.06 -33.87 18.48
CA PRO A 91 -4.26 -35.23 18.99
C PRO A 91 -3.38 -35.57 20.20
N PHE A 92 -2.58 -34.62 20.68
CA PHE A 92 -1.64 -34.74 21.79
C PHE A 92 -1.44 -33.38 22.46
N ASP A 93 -0.96 -33.41 23.70
CA ASP A 93 -0.66 -32.21 24.47
C ASP A 93 0.79 -31.76 24.24
N LEU A 94 1.01 -30.45 24.27
CA LEU A 94 2.33 -29.86 24.17
C LEU A 94 2.63 -28.96 25.37
N SER A 95 3.91 -28.92 25.76
CA SER A 95 4.44 -28.02 26.77
C SER A 95 5.09 -26.79 26.14
N ARG A 96 5.35 -25.76 26.96
CA ARG A 96 6.06 -24.55 26.54
C ARG A 96 7.40 -24.90 25.86
N GLY A 97 7.68 -24.25 24.73
CA GLY A 97 8.90 -24.42 23.94
C GLY A 97 8.88 -25.60 22.95
N GLN A 98 7.86 -26.47 23.01
CA GLN A 98 7.69 -27.53 22.02
C GLN A 98 7.16 -26.99 20.69
N HIS A 99 7.42 -27.74 19.62
CA HIS A 99 7.03 -27.40 18.26
C HIS A 99 6.07 -28.44 17.68
N VAL A 100 5.17 -28.00 16.81
CA VAL A 100 4.27 -28.85 16.04
C VAL A 100 4.16 -28.36 14.60
N ILE A 101 4.11 -29.29 13.65
CA ILE A 101 3.78 -28.99 12.26
C ILE A 101 2.29 -29.24 12.06
N VAL A 102 1.53 -28.16 11.88
CA VAL A 102 0.11 -28.22 11.56
C VAL A 102 -0.06 -28.05 10.05
N GLU A 103 -0.48 -29.10 9.35
CA GLU A 103 -0.75 -29.04 7.91
C GLU A 103 -2.25 -28.91 7.66
N VAL A 104 -2.64 -27.88 6.91
CA VAL A 104 -4.02 -27.63 6.47
C VAL A 104 -4.10 -27.78 4.96
N THR A 105 -4.99 -28.65 4.48
CA THR A 105 -5.38 -28.75 3.06
C THR A 105 -6.67 -27.97 2.84
N TYR A 106 -6.67 -27.07 1.86
CA TYR A 106 -7.78 -26.15 1.64
C TYR A 106 -7.84 -25.65 0.19
N GLU A 107 -8.89 -24.90 -0.12
CA GLU A 107 -9.10 -24.21 -1.39
C GLU A 107 -9.62 -22.79 -1.12
N THR A 108 -9.14 -21.81 -1.89
CA THR A 108 -9.64 -20.42 -1.82
C THR A 108 -11.00 -20.30 -2.51
N ALA A 109 -11.84 -19.36 -2.10
CA ALA A 109 -13.01 -18.99 -2.91
C ALA A 109 -12.60 -18.19 -4.17
N PRO A 110 -13.38 -18.26 -5.26
CA PRO A 110 -13.25 -17.31 -6.39
C PRO A 110 -13.38 -15.85 -5.98
N SER A 111 -14.12 -15.59 -4.90
CA SER A 111 -14.33 -14.29 -4.30
C SER A 111 -13.31 -13.94 -3.20
N ALA A 112 -12.20 -14.68 -3.09
CA ALA A 112 -11.19 -14.43 -2.07
C ALA A 112 -10.73 -12.98 -2.11
N SER A 113 -10.85 -12.25 -0.99
CA SER A 113 -10.60 -10.81 -0.95
C SER A 113 -9.13 -10.46 -1.18
N ALA A 114 -8.23 -11.44 -0.99
CA ALA A 114 -6.80 -11.29 -1.23
C ALA A 114 -6.42 -11.36 -2.71
N LEU A 115 -7.28 -11.89 -3.58
CA LEU A 115 -6.90 -12.29 -4.94
C LEU A 115 -7.72 -11.51 -5.98
N GLN A 116 -7.05 -11.02 -7.01
CA GLN A 116 -7.72 -10.57 -8.22
C GLN A 116 -7.36 -11.48 -9.39
N TRP A 117 -8.38 -12.12 -9.95
CA TRP A 117 -8.31 -12.90 -11.18
C TRP A 117 -8.69 -12.01 -12.37
N LEU A 118 -7.86 -11.99 -13.40
CA LEU A 118 -8.06 -11.24 -14.62
C LEU A 118 -8.18 -12.20 -15.80
N THR A 119 -9.24 -12.01 -16.57
CA THR A 119 -9.41 -12.63 -17.89
C THR A 119 -8.35 -12.11 -18.87
N PRO A 120 -8.07 -12.85 -19.96
CA PRO A 120 -7.18 -12.37 -21.02
C PRO A 120 -7.53 -10.95 -21.51
N GLU A 121 -8.80 -10.62 -21.66
CA GLU A 121 -9.27 -9.32 -22.14
C GLU A 121 -8.87 -8.16 -21.21
N GLN A 122 -8.65 -8.45 -19.93
CA GLN A 122 -8.23 -7.47 -18.92
C GLN A 122 -6.70 -7.29 -18.85
N THR A 123 -5.92 -8.20 -19.43
CA THR A 123 -4.45 -8.11 -19.46
C THR A 123 -3.96 -7.26 -20.63
N ALA A 124 -2.72 -6.76 -20.61
CA ALA A 124 -2.17 -6.00 -21.71
C ALA A 124 -2.00 -6.87 -22.96
N GLY A 125 -1.57 -8.12 -22.78
CA GLY A 125 -1.30 -9.04 -23.89
C GLY A 125 -2.54 -9.64 -24.57
N LYS A 126 -3.74 -9.51 -23.99
CA LYS A 126 -5.02 -10.00 -24.54
C LYS A 126 -5.08 -11.50 -24.85
N LYS A 127 -4.14 -12.29 -24.31
CA LYS A 127 -3.94 -13.71 -24.66
C LYS A 127 -3.98 -14.65 -23.46
N HIS A 128 -3.42 -14.23 -22.34
CA HIS A 128 -3.26 -15.05 -21.15
C HIS A 128 -3.96 -14.39 -19.97
N PRO A 129 -4.51 -15.19 -19.03
CA PRO A 129 -5.07 -14.66 -17.79
C PRO A 129 -3.95 -14.18 -16.85
N TYR A 130 -4.36 -13.51 -15.77
CA TYR A 130 -3.43 -12.98 -14.77
C TYR A 130 -4.04 -13.07 -13.37
N LEU A 131 -3.23 -13.39 -12.38
CA LEU A 131 -3.58 -13.42 -10.97
C LEU A 131 -2.58 -12.56 -10.21
N PHE A 132 -3.06 -11.70 -9.31
CA PHE A 132 -2.21 -11.12 -8.28
C PHE A 132 -2.90 -11.09 -6.93
N SER A 133 -2.11 -11.09 -5.86
CA SER A 133 -2.60 -10.93 -4.49
C SER A 133 -2.41 -9.53 -3.93
N GLN A 134 -3.20 -9.16 -2.94
CA GLN A 134 -2.98 -8.04 -2.03
C GLN A 134 -3.42 -8.46 -0.62
N CYS A 135 -2.46 -8.64 0.29
CA CYS A 135 -2.72 -9.19 1.61
C CYS A 135 -2.92 -8.13 2.71
N GLN A 136 -2.28 -6.96 2.59
CA GLN A 136 -2.45 -5.87 3.55
C GLN A 136 -3.87 -5.30 3.49
N ALA A 137 -4.57 -5.11 4.63
CA ALA A 137 -4.13 -5.39 6.00
C ALA A 137 -4.33 -6.85 6.45
N THR A 138 -5.54 -7.38 6.28
CA THR A 138 -5.98 -8.67 6.87
C THR A 138 -6.60 -9.60 5.85
N HIS A 139 -6.09 -9.56 4.62
CA HIS A 139 -6.58 -10.42 3.55
C HIS A 139 -5.80 -11.71 3.41
N CYS A 140 -4.60 -11.85 4.00
CA CYS A 140 -3.84 -13.09 3.89
C CYS A 140 -4.68 -14.31 4.34
N ARG A 141 -5.54 -14.15 5.35
CA ARG A 141 -6.52 -15.18 5.78
C ARG A 141 -7.51 -15.66 4.71
N SER A 142 -7.71 -14.90 3.63
CA SER A 142 -8.53 -15.29 2.48
C SER A 142 -7.75 -16.06 1.41
N MET A 143 -6.42 -16.13 1.56
CA MET A 143 -5.52 -16.91 0.72
C MET A 143 -4.88 -18.08 1.47
N VAL A 144 -4.61 -17.96 2.78
CA VAL A 144 -3.89 -18.92 3.60
C VAL A 144 -4.50 -18.97 5.01
N PRO A 145 -4.83 -20.15 5.57
CA PRO A 145 -5.11 -20.28 7.01
C PRO A 145 -3.85 -19.94 7.82
N CYS A 146 -3.85 -18.82 8.55
CA CYS A 146 -2.68 -18.34 9.28
C CYS A 146 -3.05 -17.53 10.53
N GLN A 147 -2.06 -17.23 11.37
CA GLN A 147 -2.22 -16.20 12.41
C GLN A 147 -2.09 -14.83 11.72
N ASP A 148 -3.20 -14.27 11.25
CA ASP A 148 -3.20 -13.13 10.32
C ASP A 148 -3.17 -11.80 11.08
N THR A 149 -2.04 -11.56 11.73
CA THR A 149 -1.72 -10.38 12.54
C THR A 149 -0.27 -9.98 12.31
N PRO A 150 0.05 -8.68 12.21
CA PRO A 150 1.43 -8.23 12.03
C PRO A 150 2.31 -8.44 13.28
N ALA A 151 1.72 -8.81 14.42
CA ALA A 151 2.45 -9.29 15.60
C ALA A 151 3.25 -10.58 15.31
N MET A 152 2.81 -11.37 14.33
CA MET A 152 3.46 -12.63 13.94
C MET A 152 4.40 -12.41 12.77
N LYS A 153 5.61 -12.98 12.87
CA LYS A 153 6.58 -13.03 11.77
C LYS A 153 7.07 -14.46 11.57
N HIS A 154 7.08 -14.89 10.31
CA HIS A 154 7.51 -16.23 9.91
C HIS A 154 8.36 -16.17 8.66
N THR A 155 9.24 -17.14 8.50
CA THR A 155 9.87 -17.44 7.21
C THR A 155 8.92 -18.25 6.33
N TYR A 156 9.16 -18.34 5.03
CA TYR A 156 8.39 -19.29 4.21
C TYR A 156 9.19 -19.91 3.07
N TYR A 157 8.73 -21.09 2.68
CA TYR A 157 9.08 -21.75 1.43
C TYR A 157 7.81 -22.03 0.65
N ALA A 158 7.84 -21.86 -0.67
CA ALA A 158 6.67 -22.06 -1.51
C ALA A 158 7.00 -22.85 -2.78
N GLN A 159 6.06 -23.71 -3.17
CA GLN A 159 6.00 -24.37 -4.46
C GLN A 159 4.68 -24.00 -5.13
N VAL A 160 4.74 -23.44 -6.34
CA VAL A 160 3.57 -22.94 -7.07
C VAL A 160 3.50 -23.60 -8.43
N SER A 161 2.53 -24.48 -8.61
CA SER A 161 2.17 -25.10 -9.89
C SER A 161 1.26 -24.17 -10.68
N VAL A 162 1.67 -23.79 -11.89
CA VAL A 162 0.98 -22.89 -12.83
C VAL A 162 1.00 -23.46 -14.25
N PRO A 163 0.07 -23.07 -15.16
CA PRO A 163 0.18 -23.40 -16.58
C PRO A 163 1.56 -23.00 -17.13
N LYS A 164 2.20 -23.88 -17.93
CA LYS A 164 3.62 -23.75 -18.32
C LYS A 164 3.94 -22.52 -19.17
N GLU A 165 2.94 -21.89 -19.76
CA GLU A 165 3.04 -20.65 -20.52
C GLU A 165 3.04 -19.39 -19.62
N LEU A 166 2.80 -19.55 -18.32
CA LEU A 166 2.76 -18.48 -17.33
C LEU A 166 3.95 -18.58 -16.38
N VAL A 167 4.29 -17.45 -15.76
CA VAL A 167 5.36 -17.32 -14.78
C VAL A 167 4.73 -16.98 -13.43
N ALA A 168 5.19 -17.65 -12.37
CA ALA A 168 4.90 -17.27 -11.01
C ALA A 168 6.04 -16.41 -10.42
N VAL A 169 5.68 -15.39 -9.64
CA VAL A 169 6.61 -14.64 -8.79
C VAL A 169 5.96 -14.40 -7.41
N MET A 170 6.77 -14.34 -6.36
CA MET A 170 6.30 -14.16 -4.98
C MET A 170 7.18 -13.17 -4.22
N SER A 171 6.77 -12.75 -3.03
CA SER A 171 7.56 -11.91 -2.11
C SER A 171 8.74 -12.66 -1.45
N ALA A 172 9.57 -13.29 -2.27
CA ALA A 172 10.64 -14.20 -1.89
C ALA A 172 11.69 -14.32 -2.99
N VAL A 173 12.87 -14.83 -2.64
CA VAL A 173 13.93 -15.17 -3.60
C VAL A 173 13.51 -16.40 -4.39
N ARG A 174 13.70 -16.39 -5.71
CA ARG A 174 13.42 -17.55 -6.58
C ARG A 174 14.41 -18.68 -6.31
N ASP A 175 13.91 -19.91 -6.17
CA ASP A 175 14.66 -21.14 -5.85
C ASP A 175 14.52 -22.20 -6.96
N GLY A 176 14.41 -21.75 -8.20
CA GLY A 176 14.33 -22.57 -9.42
C GLY A 176 12.91 -22.86 -9.91
N GLN A 177 12.84 -23.55 -11.06
CA GLN A 177 11.60 -24.01 -11.67
C GLN A 177 11.81 -25.40 -12.31
N GLU A 178 10.75 -26.19 -12.43
CA GLU A 178 10.76 -27.49 -13.11
C GLU A 178 9.38 -27.81 -13.72
N PRO A 179 9.27 -28.71 -14.71
CA PRO A 179 7.98 -29.23 -15.15
C PRO A 179 7.23 -29.89 -13.99
N ASP A 180 5.91 -29.74 -13.92
CA ASP A 180 5.13 -30.40 -12.88
C ASP A 180 5.08 -31.92 -13.14
N PRO A 181 5.55 -32.78 -12.22
CA PRO A 181 5.58 -34.22 -12.42
C PRO A 181 4.18 -34.86 -12.45
N GLN A 182 3.15 -34.16 -11.97
CA GLN A 182 1.77 -34.64 -11.96
C GLN A 182 0.97 -34.14 -13.18
N ASP A 183 1.45 -33.10 -13.86
CA ASP A 183 0.79 -32.51 -15.03
C ASP A 183 1.79 -31.82 -15.98
N SER A 184 2.10 -32.48 -17.10
CA SER A 184 3.04 -31.96 -18.12
C SER A 184 2.62 -30.65 -18.81
N SER A 185 1.38 -30.20 -18.62
CA SER A 185 0.92 -28.89 -19.09
C SER A 185 1.33 -27.75 -18.15
N ARG A 186 1.94 -28.05 -17.01
CA ARG A 186 2.25 -27.11 -15.93
C ARG A 186 3.73 -27.08 -15.58
N ALA A 187 4.13 -26.02 -14.88
CA ALA A 187 5.44 -25.86 -14.28
C ALA A 187 5.31 -25.51 -12.80
N ILE A 188 6.25 -25.99 -11.99
CA ILE A 188 6.39 -25.67 -10.57
C ILE A 188 7.50 -24.63 -10.41
N TYR A 189 7.16 -23.49 -9.83
CA TYR A 189 8.10 -22.47 -9.39
C TYR A 189 8.35 -22.58 -7.89
N ARG A 190 9.61 -22.47 -7.47
CA ARG A 190 10.01 -22.54 -6.06
C ARG A 190 10.49 -21.19 -5.55
N PHE A 191 10.18 -20.89 -4.29
CA PHE A 191 10.57 -19.64 -3.65
C PHE A 191 10.99 -19.85 -2.20
N ARG A 192 11.94 -19.02 -1.74
CA ARG A 192 12.44 -19.02 -0.36
C ARG A 192 12.47 -17.60 0.19
N GLN A 193 11.77 -17.39 1.30
CA GLN A 193 11.87 -16.19 2.13
C GLN A 193 12.57 -16.55 3.45
N PRO A 194 13.90 -16.32 3.56
CA PRO A 194 14.66 -16.67 4.75
C PRO A 194 14.52 -15.63 5.87
N VAL A 195 14.05 -14.41 5.59
CA VAL A 195 13.87 -13.36 6.59
C VAL A 195 12.45 -13.42 7.16
N PRO A 196 12.26 -13.47 8.49
CA PRO A 196 10.92 -13.49 9.08
C PRO A 196 10.12 -12.24 8.72
N MET A 197 8.92 -12.43 8.18
CA MET A 197 7.99 -11.36 7.78
C MET A 197 6.57 -11.67 8.27
N PRO A 198 5.72 -10.65 8.48
CA PRO A 198 4.30 -10.84 8.76
C PRO A 198 3.50 -11.37 7.57
N SER A 199 2.35 -12.00 7.85
CA SER A 199 1.47 -12.62 6.84
C SER A 199 1.01 -11.66 5.75
N TYR A 200 0.78 -10.38 6.10
CA TYR A 200 0.32 -9.37 5.14
C TYR A 200 1.32 -9.08 4.00
N LEU A 201 2.58 -9.50 4.15
CA LEU A 201 3.65 -9.36 3.16
C LEU A 201 3.81 -10.60 2.26
N ILE A 202 3.04 -11.66 2.47
CA ILE A 202 2.98 -12.77 1.51
C ILE A 202 2.29 -12.26 0.25
N ALA A 203 2.98 -12.40 -0.89
CA ALA A 203 2.42 -12.03 -2.18
C ALA A 203 2.69 -13.10 -3.24
N ILE A 204 1.77 -13.21 -4.18
CA ILE A 204 1.86 -14.07 -5.36
C ILE A 204 1.32 -13.33 -6.58
N VAL A 205 2.01 -13.53 -7.71
CA VAL A 205 1.50 -13.17 -9.04
C VAL A 205 1.74 -14.32 -9.99
N VAL A 206 0.76 -14.58 -10.86
CA VAL A 206 0.87 -15.54 -11.96
C VAL A 206 0.35 -14.89 -13.24
N GLY A 207 1.16 -14.87 -14.28
CA GLY A 207 0.77 -14.31 -15.57
C GLY A 207 1.86 -14.43 -16.63
N ALA A 208 1.62 -13.87 -17.82
CA ALA A 208 2.60 -13.82 -18.90
C ALA A 208 3.66 -12.73 -18.62
N LEU A 209 4.53 -12.99 -17.65
CA LEU A 209 5.52 -12.04 -17.15
C LEU A 209 6.86 -12.19 -17.88
N GLU A 210 7.45 -11.05 -18.20
CA GLU A 210 8.84 -10.91 -18.64
C GLU A 210 9.63 -10.12 -17.60
N SER A 211 10.95 -10.26 -17.62
CA SER A 211 11.81 -9.50 -16.71
C SER A 211 13.06 -8.94 -17.37
N ARG A 212 13.55 -7.84 -16.80
CA ARG A 212 14.80 -7.19 -17.21
C ARG A 212 15.59 -6.73 -16.01
N GLU A 213 16.91 -6.83 -16.10
CA GLU A 213 17.81 -6.37 -15.05
C GLU A 213 17.87 -4.84 -15.04
N ILE A 214 17.78 -4.28 -13.84
CA ILE A 214 17.72 -2.84 -13.59
C ILE A 214 18.75 -2.39 -12.55
N GLY A 215 19.72 -3.24 -12.22
CA GLY A 215 20.70 -2.98 -11.19
C GLY A 215 21.40 -4.26 -10.76
N PRO A 216 22.40 -4.17 -9.88
CA PRO A 216 23.20 -5.31 -9.45
C PRO A 216 22.41 -6.35 -8.64
N ARG A 217 21.23 -5.97 -8.12
CA ARG A 217 20.38 -6.79 -7.26
C ARG A 217 18.88 -6.58 -7.51
N SER A 218 18.54 -6.09 -8.70
CA SER A 218 17.18 -5.65 -9.02
C SER A 218 16.78 -6.00 -10.44
N ARG A 219 15.55 -6.50 -10.59
CA ARG A 219 14.85 -6.69 -11.87
C ARG A 219 13.53 -5.94 -11.87
N VAL A 220 13.11 -5.49 -13.05
CA VAL A 220 11.71 -5.12 -13.28
C VAL A 220 10.98 -6.27 -13.95
N TRP A 221 9.77 -6.55 -13.49
CA TRP A 221 8.84 -7.54 -14.02
C TRP A 221 7.59 -6.84 -14.55
N SER A 222 7.04 -7.29 -15.68
CA SER A 222 5.71 -6.87 -16.17
C SER A 222 5.26 -7.75 -17.34
N GLU A 223 4.07 -7.51 -17.87
CA GLU A 223 3.68 -8.05 -19.19
C GLU A 223 4.58 -7.49 -20.30
N LYS A 224 4.83 -8.27 -21.35
CA LYS A 224 5.77 -7.90 -22.43
C LYS A 224 5.45 -6.55 -23.11
N GLU A 225 4.17 -6.19 -23.20
CA GLU A 225 3.67 -4.94 -23.77
C GLU A 225 4.22 -3.74 -22.99
N TYR A 226 4.23 -3.83 -21.66
CA TYR A 226 4.84 -2.82 -20.82
C TYR A 226 6.36 -2.94 -20.82
N VAL A 227 6.93 -4.14 -20.95
CA VAL A 227 8.39 -4.30 -21.02
C VAL A 227 9.00 -3.58 -22.24
N GLY A 228 8.29 -3.46 -23.35
CA GLY A 228 8.64 -2.59 -24.49
C GLY A 228 8.69 -1.10 -24.10
N ASP A 229 7.66 -0.56 -23.47
CA ASP A 229 7.63 0.81 -22.94
C ASP A 229 8.63 1.04 -21.80
N LEU A 230 8.94 -0.01 -21.04
CA LEU A 230 10.04 -0.10 -20.07
C LEU A 230 11.41 -0.12 -20.75
N SER A 231 11.52 -0.15 -22.07
CA SER A 231 12.77 0.16 -22.79
C SER A 231 12.95 1.67 -23.02
N MET A 232 11.86 2.44 -23.13
CA MET A 232 11.91 3.90 -23.08
C MET A 232 12.06 4.39 -21.63
N SER A 233 11.49 3.67 -20.67
CA SER A 233 11.71 3.83 -19.23
C SER A 233 12.82 2.92 -18.67
N HIS A 234 13.66 2.31 -19.52
CA HIS A 234 14.81 1.50 -19.05
C HIS A 234 15.77 2.35 -18.23
N SER A 235 15.91 3.62 -18.62
CA SER A 235 16.73 4.59 -17.88
C SER A 235 16.17 4.93 -16.49
N PHE A 236 14.88 4.71 -16.23
CA PHE A 236 14.21 4.97 -14.95
C PHE A 236 14.62 3.95 -13.89
N TYR A 237 14.38 2.67 -14.16
CA TYR A 237 14.68 1.63 -13.17
C TYR A 237 16.18 1.38 -13.02
N ILE A 238 16.95 1.43 -14.12
CA ILE A 238 18.39 1.09 -14.12
C ILE A 238 19.25 2.04 -13.28
N SER A 239 19.02 3.36 -13.36
CA SER A 239 19.96 4.32 -12.75
C SER A 239 19.59 4.76 -11.35
N ARG A 240 18.30 4.88 -11.00
CA ARG A 240 17.90 5.45 -9.69
C ARG A 240 17.52 4.42 -8.65
N THR A 241 17.02 3.24 -8.99
CA THR A 241 16.62 2.23 -7.99
C THR A 241 17.81 1.85 -7.10
N GLU A 242 18.95 1.51 -7.70
CA GLU A 242 20.16 1.18 -6.94
C GLU A 242 20.72 2.38 -6.17
N THR A 243 20.64 3.59 -6.72
CA THR A 243 21.05 4.80 -5.96
C THR A 243 20.14 5.04 -4.75
N MET A 244 18.83 4.90 -4.91
CA MET A 244 17.87 5.00 -3.80
C MET A 244 18.12 3.91 -2.75
N LEU A 245 18.38 2.67 -3.17
CA LEU A 245 18.73 1.56 -2.26
C LEU A 245 20.00 1.89 -1.47
N LYS A 246 21.08 2.34 -2.14
CA LYS A 246 22.31 2.74 -1.45
C LYS A 246 22.11 3.91 -0.49
N THR A 247 21.38 4.93 -0.92
CA THR A 247 21.03 6.07 -0.05
C THR A 247 20.22 5.62 1.16
N ALA A 248 19.26 4.72 0.97
CA ALA A 248 18.48 4.14 2.06
C ALA A 248 19.36 3.30 3.00
N GLU A 249 20.30 2.50 2.47
CA GLU A 249 21.25 1.72 3.27
C GLU A 249 22.16 2.61 4.14
N ASP A 250 22.66 3.71 3.58
CA ASP A 250 23.49 4.67 4.31
C ASP A 250 22.72 5.28 5.49
N LEU A 251 21.46 5.66 5.24
CA LEU A 251 20.55 6.26 6.23
C LEU A 251 20.10 5.24 7.29
N ALA A 252 19.59 4.08 6.88
CA ALA A 252 18.83 3.15 7.73
C ALA A 252 19.61 1.92 8.19
N GLY A 253 20.73 1.59 7.54
CA GLY A 253 21.51 0.38 7.78
C GLY A 253 21.37 -0.67 6.66
N PRO A 254 21.99 -1.86 6.80
CA PRO A 254 22.08 -2.82 5.70
C PRO A 254 20.72 -3.30 5.16
N TYR A 255 20.63 -3.53 3.85
CA TYR A 255 19.48 -4.19 3.23
C TYR A 255 19.60 -5.71 3.38
N VAL A 256 18.63 -6.36 4.05
CA VAL A 256 18.74 -7.76 4.47
C VAL A 256 17.99 -8.77 3.59
N TRP A 257 17.29 -8.31 2.55
CA TRP A 257 16.36 -9.15 1.78
C TRP A 257 16.96 -9.77 0.50
N GLY A 258 18.25 -9.57 0.26
CA GLY A 258 18.97 -10.08 -0.90
C GLY A 258 18.69 -9.28 -2.18
N GLN A 259 17.55 -9.54 -2.83
CA GLN A 259 17.12 -8.85 -4.05
C GLN A 259 16.09 -7.76 -3.76
N TYR A 260 15.98 -6.77 -4.66
CA TYR A 260 14.90 -5.78 -4.68
C TYR A 260 14.35 -5.70 -6.10
N ASP A 261 13.37 -6.55 -6.42
CA ASP A 261 12.69 -6.53 -7.71
C ASP A 261 11.44 -5.64 -7.64
N ILE A 262 11.01 -5.13 -8.78
CA ILE A 262 9.80 -4.31 -8.93
C ILE A 262 8.90 -4.97 -9.97
N LEU A 263 7.64 -5.23 -9.61
CA LEU A 263 6.61 -5.74 -10.50
C LEU A 263 5.63 -4.63 -10.86
N VAL A 264 5.61 -4.23 -12.13
CA VAL A 264 4.58 -3.33 -12.66
C VAL A 264 3.35 -4.16 -12.99
N LEU A 265 2.31 -4.01 -12.18
CA LEU A 265 1.05 -4.75 -12.29
C LEU A 265 0.15 -4.24 -13.42
N PRO A 266 -0.91 -4.99 -13.80
CA PRO A 266 -1.95 -4.49 -14.67
C PRO A 266 -2.65 -3.23 -14.13
N PRO A 267 -3.31 -2.42 -14.98
CA PRO A 267 -3.91 -1.15 -14.58
C PRO A 267 -4.95 -1.24 -13.46
N SER A 268 -5.56 -2.40 -13.22
CA SER A 268 -6.54 -2.59 -12.14
C SER A 268 -5.94 -2.55 -10.73
N PHE A 269 -4.60 -2.56 -10.58
CA PHE A 269 -3.94 -2.52 -9.27
C PHE A 269 -4.40 -1.29 -8.46
N PRO A 270 -4.96 -1.49 -7.25
CA PRO A 270 -5.68 -0.43 -6.55
C PRO A 270 -4.82 0.59 -5.79
N TYR A 271 -3.53 0.31 -5.56
CA TYR A 271 -2.63 1.14 -4.76
C TYR A 271 -1.52 1.80 -5.58
N GLY A 272 -0.69 2.64 -4.95
CA GLY A 272 0.51 3.20 -5.57
C GLY A 272 1.63 2.16 -5.68
N GLY A 273 1.94 1.52 -4.56
CA GLY A 273 2.81 0.37 -4.47
C GLY A 273 2.36 -0.55 -3.33
N MET A 274 3.09 -1.65 -3.16
CA MET A 274 3.02 -2.53 -2.00
C MET A 274 4.42 -3.09 -1.76
N GLU A 275 4.89 -2.98 -0.53
CA GLU A 275 6.26 -3.21 -0.06
C GLU A 275 6.65 -4.67 0.10
N ASN A 276 5.98 -5.56 -0.64
CA ASN A 276 6.22 -7.00 -0.68
C ASN A 276 7.73 -7.30 -0.75
N PRO A 277 8.33 -7.92 0.29
CA PRO A 277 9.77 -8.14 0.35
C PRO A 277 10.29 -8.88 -0.87
N CYS A 278 11.49 -8.51 -1.33
CA CYS A 278 12.12 -9.03 -2.54
C CYS A 278 11.42 -8.64 -3.88
N LEU A 279 10.15 -8.21 -3.87
CA LEU A 279 9.34 -7.98 -5.07
C LEU A 279 8.25 -6.92 -4.84
N THR A 280 8.63 -5.65 -4.82
CA THR A 280 7.70 -4.53 -4.69
C THR A 280 6.67 -4.52 -5.82
N PHE A 281 5.38 -4.41 -5.50
CA PHE A 281 4.35 -4.17 -6.53
C PHE A 281 4.22 -2.69 -6.80
N ALA A 282 4.03 -2.31 -8.06
CA ALA A 282 3.91 -0.93 -8.49
C ALA A 282 2.77 -0.77 -9.50
N THR A 283 2.04 0.35 -9.40
CA THR A 283 1.04 0.72 -10.40
C THR A 283 1.70 1.15 -11.72
N PRO A 284 1.11 0.82 -12.89
CA PRO A 284 1.59 1.32 -14.17
C PRO A 284 1.40 2.84 -14.31
N THR A 285 0.59 3.48 -13.44
CA THR A 285 0.43 4.94 -13.44
C THR A 285 1.71 5.69 -13.03
N LEU A 286 2.74 5.00 -12.51
CA LEU A 286 4.07 5.59 -12.27
C LEU A 286 4.87 5.81 -13.55
N LEU A 287 4.46 5.20 -14.67
CA LEU A 287 5.14 5.30 -15.97
C LEU A 287 4.82 6.64 -16.67
N ALA A 288 5.15 7.76 -16.02
CA ALA A 288 4.91 9.12 -16.53
C ALA A 288 5.85 9.53 -17.69
N GLY A 289 6.89 8.75 -17.98
CA GLY A 289 7.90 9.03 -19.01
C GLY A 289 8.98 10.04 -18.62
N ASP A 290 8.80 10.80 -17.52
CA ASP A 290 9.69 11.89 -17.09
C ASP A 290 10.35 11.66 -15.71
N ARG A 291 10.11 10.49 -15.09
CA ARG A 291 10.66 10.07 -13.78
C ARG A 291 10.09 10.81 -12.56
N SER A 292 9.14 11.72 -12.74
CA SER A 292 8.62 12.57 -11.65
C SER A 292 7.87 11.83 -10.54
N LEU A 293 7.46 10.58 -10.76
CA LEU A 293 6.71 9.77 -9.79
C LEU A 293 7.59 8.72 -9.07
N SER A 294 8.92 8.85 -9.17
CA SER A 294 9.87 7.91 -8.55
C SER A 294 9.85 7.91 -7.03
N ASN A 295 9.22 8.90 -6.38
CA ASN A 295 9.13 8.95 -4.93
C ASN A 295 8.37 7.75 -4.35
N VAL A 296 7.43 7.17 -5.12
CA VAL A 296 6.76 5.92 -4.72
C VAL A 296 7.79 4.78 -4.61
N ILE A 297 8.77 4.69 -5.51
CA ILE A 297 9.82 3.67 -5.38
C ILE A 297 10.68 3.91 -4.13
N ALA A 298 11.00 5.16 -3.81
CA ALA A 298 11.71 5.49 -2.58
C ALA A 298 10.91 5.13 -1.31
N HIS A 299 9.58 5.25 -1.37
CA HIS A 299 8.66 4.84 -0.32
C HIS A 299 8.72 3.31 -0.10
N GLU A 300 8.53 2.52 -1.16
CA GLU A 300 8.57 1.07 -1.08
C GLU A 300 9.96 0.54 -0.68
N ILE A 301 11.04 1.21 -1.12
CA ILE A 301 12.41 0.91 -0.64
C ILE A 301 12.50 1.11 0.87
N SER A 302 11.98 2.23 1.38
CA SER A 302 12.06 2.60 2.80
C SER A 302 11.38 1.57 3.70
N HIS A 303 10.26 1.00 3.26
CA HIS A 303 9.55 -0.06 3.99
C HIS A 303 10.39 -1.31 4.25
N SER A 304 11.46 -1.54 3.47
CA SER A 304 12.41 -2.64 3.71
C SER A 304 13.02 -2.59 5.12
N TRP A 305 13.02 -1.40 5.75
CA TRP A 305 13.36 -1.22 7.17
C TRP A 305 12.12 -0.91 8.03
N THR A 306 11.31 0.08 7.63
CA THR A 306 10.17 0.59 8.40
C THR A 306 8.85 -0.01 7.91
N GLY A 307 8.50 -1.18 8.42
CA GLY A 307 7.33 -1.96 8.02
C GLY A 307 7.69 -3.43 7.91
N ASN A 308 8.67 -3.76 7.07
CA ASN A 308 9.09 -5.14 6.84
C ASN A 308 10.00 -5.65 7.98
N LEU A 309 11.05 -4.90 8.28
CA LEU A 309 12.03 -5.29 9.31
C LEU A 309 11.54 -4.94 10.72
N VAL A 310 11.07 -3.72 10.93
CA VAL A 310 10.36 -3.28 12.13
C VAL A 310 8.90 -3.05 11.78
N THR A 311 8.00 -3.83 12.37
CA THR A 311 6.57 -3.83 11.97
C THR A 311 5.69 -3.26 13.08
N ASN A 312 4.59 -2.61 12.75
CA ASN A 312 3.51 -2.34 13.71
C ASN A 312 2.99 -3.65 14.34
N LYS A 313 2.75 -3.67 15.65
CA LYS A 313 2.27 -4.89 16.33
C LYS A 313 0.80 -5.22 16.07
N THR A 314 -0.02 -4.20 15.90
CA THR A 314 -1.43 -4.27 15.50
C THR A 314 -1.72 -3.14 14.52
N TRP A 315 -2.85 -3.18 13.82
CA TRP A 315 -3.22 -2.13 12.87
C TRP A 315 -3.53 -0.77 13.53
N GLU A 316 -3.77 -0.73 14.85
CA GLU A 316 -3.87 0.52 15.62
C GLU A 316 -2.55 1.32 15.59
N HIS A 317 -1.42 0.64 15.42
CA HIS A 317 -0.09 1.25 15.38
C HIS A 317 0.45 1.40 13.95
N PHE A 318 -0.41 1.35 12.93
CA PHE A 318 0.00 1.38 11.52
C PHE A 318 0.85 2.60 11.13
N TRP A 319 0.68 3.73 11.84
CA TRP A 319 1.52 4.91 11.65
C TRP A 319 3.02 4.66 11.91
N LEU A 320 3.38 3.63 12.69
CA LEU A 320 4.78 3.27 12.89
C LEU A 320 5.44 2.79 11.61
N ASN A 321 4.69 2.09 10.75
CA ASN A 321 5.16 1.77 9.40
C ASN A 321 5.17 3.07 8.59
N GLU A 322 3.99 3.64 8.35
CA GLU A 322 3.82 4.68 7.33
C GLU A 322 4.49 5.99 7.65
N GLY A 323 4.39 6.47 8.89
CA GLY A 323 5.02 7.70 9.32
C GLY A 323 6.54 7.65 9.20
N HIS A 324 7.16 6.55 9.62
CA HIS A 324 8.61 6.37 9.50
C HIS A 324 9.05 6.14 8.04
N THR A 325 8.24 5.41 7.25
CA THR A 325 8.51 5.24 5.81
C THR A 325 8.45 6.56 5.07
N VAL A 326 7.42 7.39 5.28
CA VAL A 326 7.35 8.73 4.66
C VAL A 326 8.50 9.62 5.13
N TYR A 327 8.92 9.49 6.40
CA TYR A 327 10.09 10.19 6.91
C TYR A 327 11.36 9.77 6.17
N LEU A 328 11.63 8.46 6.03
CA LEU A 328 12.80 7.93 5.34
C LEU A 328 12.75 8.20 3.82
N GLU A 329 11.58 8.08 3.18
CA GLU A 329 11.33 8.45 1.77
C GLU A 329 11.78 9.90 1.51
N ARG A 330 11.32 10.82 2.37
CA ARG A 330 11.64 12.24 2.25
C ARG A 330 13.11 12.52 2.57
N MET A 331 13.74 11.74 3.45
CA MET A 331 15.19 11.81 3.69
C MET A 331 16.01 11.28 2.52
N ILE A 332 15.54 10.25 1.81
CA ILE A 332 16.15 9.83 0.53
C ILE A 332 16.03 10.97 -0.48
N GLY A 333 14.84 11.58 -0.59
CA GLY A 333 14.62 12.76 -1.44
C GLY A 333 15.54 13.93 -1.09
N ARG A 334 15.80 14.18 0.20
CA ARG A 334 16.75 15.17 0.69
C ARG A 334 18.17 14.91 0.18
N SER A 335 18.63 13.68 0.34
CA SER A 335 20.00 13.28 -0.04
C SER A 335 20.22 13.27 -1.55
N MET A 336 19.17 12.96 -2.32
CA MET A 336 19.26 12.89 -3.78
C MET A 336 19.02 14.23 -4.48
N GLU A 337 18.19 15.10 -3.90
CA GLU A 337 17.76 16.35 -4.52
C GLU A 337 18.21 17.56 -3.68
N SER A 338 17.51 17.85 -2.56
CA SER A 338 17.88 18.93 -1.64
C SER A 338 16.99 18.95 -0.38
N GLU A 339 17.38 19.72 0.63
CA GLU A 339 16.53 20.03 1.79
C GLU A 339 15.24 20.76 1.39
N GLN A 340 15.31 21.68 0.42
CA GLN A 340 14.14 22.37 -0.09
C GLN A 340 13.16 21.40 -0.76
N PHE A 341 13.66 20.38 -1.46
CA PHE A 341 12.80 19.33 -2.02
C PHE A 341 12.12 18.51 -0.93
N ARG A 342 12.83 18.15 0.14
CA ARG A 342 12.26 17.46 1.31
C ARG A 342 11.10 18.25 1.91
N GLN A 343 11.33 19.54 2.17
CA GLN A 343 10.33 20.42 2.78
C GLN A 343 9.15 20.72 1.84
N PHE A 344 9.41 20.83 0.54
CA PHE A 344 8.36 20.95 -0.48
C PHE A 344 7.43 19.73 -0.47
N LYS A 345 7.98 18.51 -0.39
CA LYS A 345 7.18 17.28 -0.27
C LYS A 345 6.44 17.20 1.06
N ALA A 346 7.05 17.64 2.16
CA ALA A 346 6.43 17.72 3.48
C ALA A 346 5.21 18.66 3.50
N MET A 347 5.33 19.82 2.85
CA MET A 347 4.23 20.77 2.70
C MET A 347 3.08 20.20 1.86
N GLY A 348 3.40 19.50 0.77
CA GLY A 348 2.41 18.76 -0.02
C GLY A 348 1.66 17.72 0.83
N GLY A 349 2.39 16.93 1.62
CA GLY A 349 1.83 15.94 2.54
C GLY A 349 0.92 16.53 3.61
N TRP A 350 1.26 17.69 4.17
CA TRP A 350 0.38 18.42 5.11
C TRP A 350 -0.97 18.76 4.49
N LYS A 351 -1.00 19.09 3.20
CA LYS A 351 -2.24 19.37 2.47
C LYS A 351 -3.05 18.10 2.20
N ASP A 352 -2.38 17.00 1.85
CA ASP A 352 -3.03 15.70 1.69
C ASP A 352 -3.64 15.22 3.03
N LEU A 353 -2.99 15.52 4.17
CA LEU A 353 -3.56 15.27 5.50
C LEU A 353 -4.82 16.11 5.74
N GLN A 354 -4.79 17.40 5.39
CA GLN A 354 -5.93 18.29 5.53
C GLN A 354 -7.13 17.81 4.69
N GLU A 355 -6.90 17.36 3.46
CA GLU A 355 -7.96 16.79 2.60
C GLU A 355 -8.58 15.53 3.22
N SER A 356 -7.76 14.62 3.76
CA SER A 356 -8.25 13.43 4.46
C SER A 356 -9.06 13.78 5.71
N VAL A 357 -8.55 14.67 6.57
CA VAL A 357 -9.26 15.10 7.78
C VAL A 357 -10.59 15.78 7.43
N ASN A 358 -10.63 16.60 6.38
CA ASN A 358 -11.87 17.22 5.91
C ASN A 358 -12.86 16.18 5.35
N THR A 359 -12.36 15.15 4.67
CA THR A 359 -13.18 14.07 4.09
C THR A 359 -13.79 13.18 5.16
N PHE A 360 -13.03 12.79 6.18
CA PHE A 360 -13.53 12.00 7.31
C PHE A 360 -14.37 12.82 8.29
N GLY A 361 -14.08 14.12 8.40
CA GLY A 361 -14.58 15.02 9.43
C GLY A 361 -13.59 15.14 10.60
N ALA A 362 -13.38 16.36 11.09
CA ALA A 362 -12.35 16.68 12.10
C ALA A 362 -12.53 15.96 13.45
N ASN A 363 -13.73 15.49 13.77
CA ASN A 363 -14.05 14.77 15.01
C ASN A 363 -14.08 13.24 14.82
N ASN A 364 -13.76 12.73 13.63
CA ASN A 364 -13.83 11.30 13.33
C ASN A 364 -12.64 10.57 13.99
N PRO A 365 -12.88 9.54 14.83
CA PRO A 365 -11.80 8.79 15.51
C PRO A 365 -10.78 8.15 14.57
N LEU A 366 -11.13 7.87 13.31
CA LEU A 366 -10.20 7.34 12.30
C LEU A 366 -9.14 8.38 11.86
N THR A 367 -9.27 9.63 12.30
CA THR A 367 -8.23 10.67 12.14
C THR A 367 -7.25 10.74 13.32
N ASN A 368 -7.40 9.87 14.33
CA ASN A 368 -6.39 9.65 15.35
C ASN A 368 -5.15 9.03 14.72
N LEU A 369 -3.96 9.33 15.26
CA LEU A 369 -2.73 8.68 14.82
C LEU A 369 -2.66 7.22 15.31
N VAL A 370 -3.22 6.96 16.50
CA VAL A 370 -3.47 5.64 17.06
C VAL A 370 -4.99 5.47 17.24
N PRO A 371 -5.73 5.02 16.21
CA PRO A 371 -7.17 4.77 16.30
C PRO A 371 -7.46 3.50 17.10
N ASN A 372 -8.69 3.37 17.60
CA ASN A 372 -9.20 2.12 18.16
C ASN A 372 -9.82 1.30 17.02
N MET A 373 -9.33 0.08 16.82
CA MET A 373 -9.73 -0.80 15.72
C MET A 373 -10.75 -1.88 16.09
N ASN A 374 -11.33 -1.82 17.30
CA ASN A 374 -12.39 -2.75 17.70
C ASN A 374 -13.61 -2.60 16.80
N GLU A 375 -14.02 -3.71 16.17
CA GLU A 375 -15.14 -3.77 15.21
C GLU A 375 -15.02 -2.81 14.00
N VAL A 376 -13.81 -2.32 13.71
CA VAL A 376 -13.51 -1.49 12.54
C VAL A 376 -12.77 -2.33 11.50
N ASP A 377 -13.29 -2.36 10.27
CA ASP A 377 -12.57 -2.94 9.14
C ASP A 377 -11.32 -2.09 8.86
N PRO A 378 -10.09 -2.66 8.88
CA PRO A 378 -8.88 -1.93 8.52
C PRO A 378 -8.96 -1.15 7.20
N ASP A 379 -9.70 -1.67 6.21
CA ASP A 379 -9.87 -1.01 4.92
C ASP A 379 -10.65 0.32 5.03
N ASP A 380 -11.55 0.45 6.01
CA ASP A 380 -12.29 1.69 6.26
C ASP A 380 -11.44 2.74 6.99
N ALA A 381 -10.34 2.33 7.65
CA ALA A 381 -9.39 3.21 8.32
C ALA A 381 -8.24 3.70 7.41
N PHE A 382 -8.01 3.04 6.27
CA PHE A 382 -6.96 3.45 5.34
C PHE A 382 -7.21 4.84 4.75
N SER A 383 -6.21 5.70 4.93
CA SER A 383 -6.22 7.10 4.53
C SER A 383 -4.80 7.65 4.52
N SER A 384 -4.60 8.93 4.15
CA SER A 384 -3.30 9.58 4.31
C SER A 384 -2.98 9.96 5.76
N VAL A 385 -3.88 9.74 6.73
CA VAL A 385 -3.67 10.10 8.15
C VAL A 385 -2.43 9.42 8.75
N PRO A 386 -2.30 8.08 8.80
CA PRO A 386 -1.13 7.42 9.40
C PRO A 386 0.19 7.81 8.73
N TYR A 387 0.16 8.08 7.43
CA TYR A 387 1.30 8.55 6.63
C TYR A 387 1.74 9.96 7.06
N GLU A 388 0.84 10.94 6.92
CA GLU A 388 1.20 12.35 7.00
C GLU A 388 1.13 12.90 8.42
N LYS A 389 0.20 12.41 9.26
CA LYS A 389 0.17 12.75 10.70
C LYS A 389 1.34 12.08 11.41
N GLY A 390 1.70 10.85 11.02
CA GLY A 390 2.89 10.15 11.51
C GLY A 390 4.18 10.87 11.11
N PHE A 391 4.32 11.23 9.83
CA PHE A 391 5.43 12.04 9.36
C PHE A 391 5.51 13.39 10.10
N ALA A 392 4.38 14.11 10.25
CA ALA A 392 4.37 15.42 10.90
C ALA A 392 4.84 15.34 12.35
N LEU A 393 4.50 14.27 13.08
CA LEU A 393 5.03 14.02 14.42
C LEU A 393 6.55 13.83 14.38
N LEU A 394 7.06 12.99 13.49
CA LEU A 394 8.50 12.72 13.39
C LEU A 394 9.28 13.97 12.97
N TYR A 395 8.75 14.76 12.05
CA TYR A 395 9.34 16.04 11.65
C TYR A 395 9.33 17.06 12.80
N HIS A 396 8.23 17.14 13.55
CA HIS A 396 8.17 18.00 14.75
C HIS A 396 9.19 17.58 15.81
N LEU A 397 9.35 16.27 16.04
CA LEU A 397 10.37 15.75 16.94
C LEU A 397 11.79 16.01 16.42
N GLU A 398 12.02 15.90 15.12
CA GLU A 398 13.29 16.28 14.48
C GLU A 398 13.67 17.73 14.82
N GLU A 399 12.75 18.68 14.61
CA GLU A 399 12.98 20.09 14.93
C GLU A 399 13.34 20.29 16.41
N LEU A 400 12.60 19.64 17.32
CA LEU A 400 12.84 19.72 18.76
C LEU A 400 14.14 19.05 19.20
N MET A 401 14.54 17.95 18.54
CA MET A 401 15.70 17.15 18.93
C MET A 401 17.01 17.63 18.33
N GLY A 402 17.00 18.68 17.49
CA GLY A 402 18.22 19.34 17.00
C GLY A 402 18.54 19.06 15.53
N GLY A 403 17.52 18.76 14.73
CA GLY A 403 17.64 18.68 13.28
C GLY A 403 17.75 17.26 12.70
N PRO A 404 17.71 17.15 11.36
CA PRO A 404 17.57 15.89 10.65
C PRO A 404 18.71 14.91 10.88
N GLU A 405 19.95 15.36 11.04
CA GLU A 405 21.09 14.46 11.30
C GLU A 405 20.97 13.78 12.66
N VAL A 406 20.56 14.53 13.69
CA VAL A 406 20.37 14.00 15.05
C VAL A 406 19.21 13.02 15.08
N PHE A 407 18.09 13.36 14.44
CA PHE A 407 16.90 12.53 14.45
C PHE A 407 17.05 11.28 13.56
N MET A 408 17.75 11.37 12.43
CA MET A 408 18.08 10.20 11.62
C MET A 408 18.96 9.22 12.39
N GLY A 409 19.84 9.71 13.28
CA GLY A 409 20.58 8.87 14.23
C GLY A 409 19.66 8.05 15.15
N PHE A 410 18.57 8.66 15.64
CA PHE A 410 17.53 7.93 16.37
C PHE A 410 16.80 6.92 15.49
N VAL A 411 16.39 7.29 14.28
CA VAL A 411 15.68 6.39 13.36
C VAL A 411 16.52 5.15 13.04
N LYS A 412 17.80 5.31 12.74
CA LYS A 412 18.74 4.19 12.52
C LYS A 412 18.86 3.30 13.76
N SER A 413 18.97 3.90 14.94
CA SER A 413 19.05 3.18 16.22
C SER A 413 17.74 2.43 16.53
N TYR A 414 16.58 3.01 16.22
CA TYR A 414 15.26 2.40 16.37
C TYR A 414 15.13 1.17 15.47
N ILE A 415 15.52 1.29 14.20
CA ILE A 415 15.52 0.18 13.24
C ILE A 415 16.41 -0.96 13.74
N GLN A 416 17.61 -0.65 14.24
CA GLN A 416 18.53 -1.65 14.80
C GLN A 416 17.97 -2.32 16.06
N MET A 417 17.38 -1.55 16.98
CA MET A 417 16.84 -2.05 18.24
C MET A 417 15.69 -3.05 18.04
N PHE A 418 14.81 -2.77 17.08
CA PHE A 418 13.58 -3.53 16.87
C PHE A 418 13.61 -4.39 15.60
N ALA A 419 14.79 -4.59 14.99
CA ALA A 419 14.92 -5.43 13.81
C ALA A 419 14.30 -6.82 14.05
N TYR A 420 13.56 -7.31 13.06
CA TYR A 420 12.84 -8.59 13.09
C TYR A 420 11.71 -8.67 14.14
N SER A 421 11.29 -7.53 14.71
CA SER A 421 10.26 -7.48 15.75
C SER A 421 9.02 -6.71 15.29
N SER A 422 7.95 -6.80 16.07
CA SER A 422 6.72 -6.01 15.91
C SER A 422 6.47 -5.15 17.15
N VAL A 423 6.17 -3.86 16.96
CA VAL A 423 6.34 -2.79 17.95
C VAL A 423 5.03 -2.02 18.16
N THR A 424 4.73 -1.65 19.41
CA THR A 424 3.63 -0.73 19.75
C THR A 424 4.12 0.72 19.83
N THR A 425 3.18 1.68 19.78
CA THR A 425 3.50 3.10 19.95
C THR A 425 4.17 3.40 21.30
N GLU A 426 3.80 2.67 22.36
CA GLU A 426 4.37 2.80 23.70
C GLU A 426 5.81 2.28 23.74
N GLU A 427 6.10 1.16 23.08
CA GLU A 427 7.45 0.62 22.94
C GLU A 427 8.35 1.58 22.16
N TRP A 428 7.86 2.13 21.05
CA TRP A 428 8.55 3.17 20.27
C TRP A 428 8.82 4.42 21.11
N LYS A 429 7.81 4.95 21.80
CA LYS A 429 7.92 6.16 22.63
C LYS A 429 8.89 5.93 23.79
N LYS A 430 8.83 4.78 24.45
CA LYS A 430 9.78 4.41 25.52
C LYS A 430 11.22 4.41 25.00
N TYR A 431 11.44 3.87 23.80
CA TYR A 431 12.76 3.87 23.19
C TYR A 431 13.24 5.28 22.81
N LEU A 432 12.36 6.13 22.28
CA LEU A 432 12.65 7.55 22.03
C LEU A 432 13.15 8.27 23.29
N PHE A 433 12.46 8.10 24.42
CA PHE A 433 12.87 8.68 25.70
C PHE A 433 14.21 8.10 26.21
N THR A 434 14.47 6.83 25.94
CA THR A 434 15.74 6.18 26.30
C THR A 434 16.90 6.73 25.47
N TYR A 435 16.71 6.88 24.15
CA TYR A 435 17.71 7.40 23.23
C TYR A 435 18.03 8.87 23.54
N PHE A 436 16.98 9.69 23.72
CA PHE A 436 17.09 11.11 24.06
C PHE A 436 17.01 11.37 25.57
N LYS A 437 17.64 10.52 26.40
CA LYS A 437 17.63 10.64 27.87
C LYS A 437 18.12 12.00 28.40
N ASN A 438 18.97 12.70 27.64
CA ASN A 438 19.48 14.03 27.98
C ASN A 438 18.57 15.19 27.51
N LYS A 439 17.46 14.89 26.83
CA LYS A 439 16.48 15.85 26.31
C LYS A 439 15.05 15.50 26.75
N VAL A 440 14.89 14.72 27.83
CA VAL A 440 13.58 14.32 28.37
C VAL A 440 12.71 15.52 28.74
N ASP A 441 13.30 16.63 29.19
CA ASP A 441 12.57 17.86 29.50
C ASP A 441 11.91 18.49 28.26
N ILE A 442 12.48 18.28 27.07
CA ILE A 442 11.87 18.71 25.81
C ILE A 442 10.75 17.74 25.42
N LEU A 443 11.01 16.42 25.51
CA LEU A 443 10.01 15.40 25.19
C LEU A 443 8.78 15.44 26.12
N ASN A 444 8.96 15.81 27.39
CA ASN A 444 7.87 15.98 28.35
C ASN A 444 6.94 17.15 28.03
N LYS A 445 7.37 18.10 27.18
CA LYS A 445 6.53 19.24 26.73
C LYS A 445 5.72 18.92 25.49
N VAL A 446 5.99 17.81 24.80
CA VAL A 446 5.20 17.37 23.64
C VAL A 446 3.83 16.91 24.14
N ASP A 447 2.76 17.42 23.54
CA ASP A 447 1.40 16.97 23.83
C ASP A 447 1.13 15.61 23.17
N TRP A 448 1.66 14.56 23.79
CA TRP A 448 1.55 13.20 23.28
C TRP A 448 0.11 12.73 23.14
N ASN A 449 -0.81 13.19 23.99
CA ASN A 449 -2.21 12.78 23.90
C ASN A 449 -2.89 13.42 22.69
N ALA A 450 -2.63 14.71 22.44
CA ALA A 450 -3.12 15.39 21.25
C ALA A 450 -2.57 14.77 19.96
N TRP A 451 -1.28 14.45 19.92
CA TRP A 451 -0.67 13.81 18.75
C TRP A 451 -1.23 12.40 18.48
N MET A 452 -1.39 11.58 19.52
CA MET A 452 -1.72 10.16 19.36
C MET A 452 -3.22 9.88 19.27
N HIS A 453 -4.02 10.51 20.15
CA HIS A 453 -5.39 10.07 20.44
C HIS A 453 -6.46 11.14 20.22
N THR A 454 -6.09 12.31 19.70
CA THR A 454 -7.05 13.38 19.38
C THR A 454 -7.30 13.44 17.88
N PRO A 455 -8.58 13.47 17.44
CA PRO A 455 -8.94 13.50 16.04
C PRO A 455 -8.64 14.89 15.43
N GLY A 456 -8.61 14.94 14.10
CA GLY A 456 -8.36 16.15 13.34
C GLY A 456 -6.88 16.41 13.04
N MET A 457 -6.57 17.65 12.70
CA MET A 457 -5.19 18.08 12.41
C MET A 457 -4.31 18.03 13.66
N PRO A 458 -2.98 17.83 13.52
CA PRO A 458 -2.04 17.89 14.63
C PRO A 458 -2.12 19.18 15.47
N PRO A 459 -1.73 19.14 16.76
CA PRO A 459 -1.72 20.33 17.61
C PRO A 459 -0.67 21.37 17.20
N VAL A 460 0.34 20.95 16.43
CA VAL A 460 1.42 21.81 15.94
C VAL A 460 1.59 21.59 14.45
N LYS A 461 1.59 22.68 13.68
CA LYS A 461 2.01 22.68 12.28
C LYS A 461 3.50 22.99 12.19
N PRO A 462 4.35 22.08 11.68
CA PRO A 462 5.75 22.39 11.43
C PRO A 462 5.91 23.55 10.46
N GLN A 463 7.01 24.29 10.57
CA GLN A 463 7.33 25.35 9.62
C GLN A 463 8.10 24.75 8.44
N TYR A 464 7.66 25.07 7.23
CA TYR A 464 8.28 24.57 6.00
C TYR A 464 8.84 25.74 5.19
N ASP A 465 10.03 25.54 4.64
CA ASP A 465 10.59 26.35 3.56
C ASP A 465 9.65 26.31 2.35
N THR A 466 9.36 27.49 1.81
CA THR A 466 8.42 27.67 0.69
C THR A 466 9.12 27.98 -0.62
N THR A 467 10.46 27.95 -0.66
CA THR A 467 11.26 28.40 -1.81
C THR A 467 10.84 27.69 -3.11
N MET A 468 10.64 26.37 -3.09
CA MET A 468 10.17 25.63 -4.27
C MET A 468 8.69 25.84 -4.59
N ALA A 469 7.89 26.25 -3.60
CA ALA A 469 6.45 26.48 -3.72
C ALA A 469 6.08 27.89 -4.17
N ASP A 470 6.94 28.88 -3.97
CA ASP A 470 6.64 30.30 -4.20
C ASP A 470 6.12 30.58 -5.61
N ALA A 471 6.75 30.02 -6.64
CA ALA A 471 6.30 30.17 -8.02
C ALA A 471 4.91 29.55 -8.25
N CYS A 472 4.63 28.41 -7.61
CA CYS A 472 3.34 27.72 -7.69
C CYS A 472 2.23 28.56 -7.01
N ILE A 473 2.53 29.08 -5.82
CA ILE A 473 1.63 29.93 -5.03
C ILE A 473 1.34 31.24 -5.78
N ALA A 474 2.37 31.86 -6.36
CA ALA A 474 2.22 33.09 -7.13
C ALA A 474 1.34 32.88 -8.36
N LEU A 475 1.56 31.79 -9.11
CA LEU A 475 0.75 31.47 -10.29
C LEU A 475 -0.69 31.11 -9.92
N CYS A 476 -0.90 30.33 -8.85
CA CYS A 476 -2.23 30.04 -8.31
C CYS A 476 -2.98 31.34 -7.99
N LYS A 477 -2.37 32.24 -7.22
CA LYS A 477 -2.97 33.55 -6.86
C LYS A 477 -3.30 34.40 -8.08
N ARG A 478 -2.46 34.37 -9.13
CA ARG A 478 -2.74 35.07 -10.40
C ARG A 478 -4.03 34.53 -11.03
N TRP A 479 -4.17 33.21 -11.14
CA TRP A 479 -5.37 32.60 -11.73
C TRP A 479 -6.63 32.82 -10.92
N VAL A 480 -6.55 32.74 -9.60
CA VAL A 480 -7.70 32.95 -8.70
C VAL A 480 -8.20 34.40 -8.72
N LYS A 481 -7.28 35.37 -8.83
CA LYS A 481 -7.63 36.81 -8.78
C LYS A 481 -7.94 37.43 -10.13
N THR A 482 -7.64 36.75 -11.23
CA THR A 482 -7.82 37.32 -12.56
C THR A 482 -9.30 37.50 -12.87
N LYS A 483 -9.62 38.50 -13.69
CA LYS A 483 -10.97 38.72 -14.20
C LYS A 483 -11.04 38.23 -15.64
N GLU A 484 -12.26 38.01 -16.14
CA GLU A 484 -12.48 37.49 -17.49
C GLU A 484 -11.79 38.33 -18.59
N GLY A 485 -11.76 39.65 -18.46
CA GLY A 485 -11.07 40.55 -19.40
C GLY A 485 -9.54 40.47 -19.37
N ASP A 486 -8.95 39.90 -18.31
CA ASP A 486 -7.50 39.84 -18.09
C ASP A 486 -6.91 38.46 -18.44
N LEU A 487 -7.74 37.52 -18.90
CA LEU A 487 -7.34 36.16 -19.27
C LEU A 487 -6.30 36.12 -20.41
N GLY A 488 -6.23 37.17 -21.23
CA GLY A 488 -5.21 37.36 -22.27
C GLY A 488 -3.79 37.47 -21.73
N ASN A 489 -3.61 37.77 -20.44
CA ASN A 489 -2.30 37.96 -19.81
C ASN A 489 -1.57 36.64 -19.49
N PHE A 490 -2.23 35.48 -19.68
CA PHE A 490 -1.63 34.17 -19.47
C PHE A 490 -1.09 33.59 -20.79
N SER A 491 0.06 32.90 -20.70
CA SER A 491 0.72 32.27 -21.84
C SER A 491 1.51 31.04 -21.39
N GLU A 492 1.93 30.19 -22.34
CA GLU A 492 2.74 28.99 -22.07
C GLU A 492 3.99 29.25 -21.22
N VAL A 493 4.53 30.48 -21.23
CA VAL A 493 5.73 30.87 -20.49
C VAL A 493 5.53 30.77 -18.97
N ASP A 494 4.30 30.96 -18.48
CA ASP A 494 3.99 30.94 -17.04
C ASP A 494 4.32 29.59 -16.38
N MET A 495 4.27 28.49 -17.14
CA MET A 495 4.55 27.14 -16.65
C MET A 495 5.91 26.60 -17.08
N LYS A 496 6.61 27.28 -18.00
CA LYS A 496 7.82 26.77 -18.65
C LYS A 496 8.98 26.54 -17.69
N THR A 497 9.00 27.25 -16.57
CA THR A 497 10.02 27.14 -15.51
C THR A 497 9.60 26.23 -14.37
N LEU A 498 8.36 25.75 -14.33
CA LEU A 498 7.89 24.85 -13.28
C LEU A 498 8.33 23.41 -13.59
N SER A 499 8.97 22.77 -12.62
CA SER A 499 9.17 21.31 -12.66
C SER A 499 7.83 20.57 -12.61
N THR A 500 7.82 19.29 -12.98
CA THR A 500 6.62 18.43 -12.86
C THR A 500 6.03 18.44 -11.45
N HIS A 501 6.90 18.42 -10.41
CA HIS A 501 6.49 18.52 -9.01
C HIS A 501 5.80 19.85 -8.68
N GLN A 502 6.34 20.96 -9.19
CA GLN A 502 5.74 22.29 -9.02
C GLN A 502 4.43 22.44 -9.79
N LEU A 503 4.29 21.79 -10.95
CA LEU A 503 3.03 21.77 -11.70
C LEU A 503 1.95 20.97 -10.95
N ILE A 504 2.31 19.81 -10.38
CA ILE A 504 1.41 19.04 -9.50
C ILE A 504 0.97 19.91 -8.33
N GLU A 505 1.90 20.63 -7.70
CA GLU A 505 1.62 21.51 -6.57
C GLU A 505 0.73 22.69 -6.96
N PHE A 506 1.01 23.36 -8.08
CA PHE A 506 0.19 24.44 -8.63
C PHE A 506 -1.27 24.00 -8.83
N LEU A 507 -1.50 22.84 -9.47
CA LEU A 507 -2.85 22.30 -9.64
C LEU A 507 -3.49 21.89 -8.32
N SER A 508 -2.69 21.42 -7.35
CA SER A 508 -3.17 21.08 -6.01
C SER A 508 -3.66 22.33 -5.27
N LEU A 509 -2.92 23.43 -5.37
CA LEU A 509 -3.30 24.72 -4.80
C LEU A 509 -4.61 25.22 -5.41
N LEU A 510 -4.78 25.15 -6.73
CA LEU A 510 -6.03 25.55 -7.39
C LEU A 510 -7.24 24.70 -6.95
N LEU A 511 -7.05 23.42 -6.67
CA LEU A 511 -8.14 22.55 -6.21
C LEU A 511 -8.65 22.88 -4.80
N GLN A 512 -7.82 23.53 -3.97
CA GLN A 512 -8.18 23.97 -2.62
C GLN A 512 -9.02 25.25 -2.61
N GLU A 513 -9.00 26.00 -3.71
CA GLU A 513 -9.77 27.22 -3.88
C GLU A 513 -11.23 26.90 -4.29
N ASP A 514 -12.09 27.91 -4.24
CA ASP A 514 -13.43 27.83 -4.78
C ASP A 514 -13.40 27.45 -6.28
N PRO A 515 -14.46 26.79 -6.80
CA PRO A 515 -14.52 26.44 -8.22
C PRO A 515 -14.23 27.65 -9.12
N LEU A 516 -13.18 27.56 -9.94
CA LEU A 516 -12.84 28.62 -10.89
C LEU A 516 -13.95 28.79 -11.93
N PRO A 517 -14.16 30.00 -12.48
CA PRO A 517 -15.08 30.20 -13.59
C PRO A 517 -14.73 29.32 -14.80
N LEU A 518 -15.74 28.84 -15.53
CA LEU A 518 -15.54 27.99 -16.71
C LEU A 518 -14.62 28.64 -17.76
N SER A 519 -14.71 29.96 -17.95
CA SER A 519 -13.84 30.70 -18.87
C SER A 519 -12.36 30.62 -18.49
N HIS A 520 -12.04 30.54 -17.19
CA HIS A 520 -10.66 30.46 -16.71
C HIS A 520 -10.05 29.09 -17.01
N VAL A 521 -10.79 28.01 -16.73
CA VAL A 521 -10.30 26.65 -17.01
C VAL A 521 -10.19 26.42 -18.52
N LYS A 522 -11.13 26.93 -19.33
CA LYS A 522 -10.99 26.89 -20.79
C LYS A 522 -9.74 27.65 -21.27
N ARG A 523 -9.46 28.83 -20.70
CA ARG A 523 -8.23 29.57 -21.00
C ARG A 523 -6.99 28.80 -20.57
N MET A 524 -6.96 28.18 -19.39
CA MET A 524 -5.85 27.32 -18.95
C MET A 524 -5.57 26.21 -19.96
N GLN A 525 -6.61 25.53 -20.48
CA GLN A 525 -6.41 24.52 -21.52
C GLN A 525 -5.80 25.12 -22.79
N GLU A 526 -6.30 26.28 -23.22
CA GLU A 526 -5.82 26.95 -24.44
C GLU A 526 -4.32 27.27 -24.35
N VAL A 527 -3.87 27.83 -23.21
CA VAL A 527 -2.50 28.32 -23.05
C VAL A 527 -1.51 27.26 -22.57
N TYR A 528 -1.95 26.29 -21.76
CA TYR A 528 -1.07 25.29 -21.14
C TYR A 528 -1.22 23.88 -21.72
N ARG A 529 -2.28 23.63 -22.51
CA ARG A 529 -2.54 22.34 -23.15
C ARG A 529 -2.52 21.14 -22.19
N LEU A 530 -3.05 21.31 -20.98
CA LEU A 530 -3.00 20.32 -19.89
C LEU A 530 -3.64 18.97 -20.26
N ASN A 531 -4.64 18.93 -21.15
CA ASN A 531 -5.21 17.67 -21.66
C ASN A 531 -4.19 16.76 -22.37
N ALA A 532 -3.07 17.30 -22.86
CA ALA A 532 -2.03 16.54 -23.57
C ALA A 532 -1.00 15.89 -22.62
N LEU A 533 -1.04 16.20 -21.31
CA LEU A 533 -0.08 15.68 -20.34
C LEU A 533 -0.50 14.29 -19.85
N ASN A 534 0.39 13.31 -20.02
CA ASN A 534 0.14 11.90 -19.67
C ASN A 534 0.52 11.56 -18.22
N ASN A 535 1.18 12.47 -17.49
CA ASN A 535 1.47 12.26 -16.09
C ASN A 535 0.17 12.12 -15.28
N ALA A 536 -0.01 10.97 -14.62
CA ALA A 536 -1.26 10.64 -13.95
C ALA A 536 -1.61 11.62 -12.81
N GLU A 537 -0.63 12.10 -12.03
CA GLU A 537 -0.87 13.04 -10.93
C GLU A 537 -1.30 14.43 -11.44
N ILE A 538 -0.76 14.88 -12.57
CA ILE A 538 -1.17 16.13 -13.23
C ILE A 538 -2.56 15.97 -13.84
N ARG A 539 -2.76 14.93 -14.66
CA ARG A 539 -4.04 14.68 -15.35
C ARG A 539 -5.18 14.52 -14.36
N PHE A 540 -4.97 13.80 -13.26
CA PHE A 540 -5.94 13.65 -12.19
C PHE A 540 -6.43 14.99 -11.63
N ARG A 541 -5.49 15.86 -11.21
CA ARG A 541 -5.82 17.15 -10.60
C ARG A 541 -6.49 18.08 -11.60
N TRP A 542 -5.97 18.09 -12.83
CA TRP A 542 -6.53 18.86 -13.92
C TRP A 542 -7.98 18.47 -14.23
N LEU A 543 -8.27 17.17 -14.36
CA LEU A 543 -9.64 16.70 -14.63
C LEU A 543 -10.58 16.98 -13.46
N ARG A 544 -10.14 16.83 -12.21
CA ARG A 544 -10.93 17.26 -11.04
C ARG A 544 -11.24 18.76 -11.11
N LEU A 545 -10.25 19.60 -11.42
CA LEU A 545 -10.44 21.05 -11.54
C LEU A 545 -11.48 21.38 -12.62
N CYS A 546 -11.38 20.74 -13.78
CA CYS A 546 -12.33 20.92 -14.89
C CYS A 546 -13.76 20.54 -14.50
N VAL A 547 -13.96 19.37 -13.88
CA VAL A 547 -15.28 18.89 -13.46
C VAL A 547 -15.85 19.75 -12.32
N LYS A 548 -15.02 20.16 -11.36
CA LYS A 548 -15.40 21.09 -10.27
C LYS A 548 -15.89 22.43 -10.84
N SER A 549 -15.22 22.94 -11.89
CA SER A 549 -15.60 24.13 -12.65
C SER A 549 -16.72 23.91 -13.70
N LYS A 550 -17.40 22.76 -13.66
CA LYS A 550 -18.56 22.42 -14.51
C LYS A 550 -18.25 22.42 -16.02
N TRP A 551 -17.03 22.05 -16.40
CA TRP A 551 -16.68 21.89 -17.82
C TRP A 551 -17.09 20.52 -18.35
N GLU A 552 -18.16 20.51 -19.15
CA GLU A 552 -18.79 19.29 -19.69
C GLU A 552 -17.84 18.42 -20.53
N ASP A 553 -17.00 19.03 -21.39
CA ASP A 553 -16.07 18.29 -22.26
C ASP A 553 -15.04 17.48 -21.47
N ALA A 554 -14.82 17.80 -20.19
CA ALA A 554 -13.92 17.07 -19.32
C ALA A 554 -14.52 15.81 -18.71
N VAL A 555 -15.86 15.68 -18.68
CA VAL A 555 -16.53 14.53 -18.04
C VAL A 555 -16.16 13.20 -18.72
N PRO A 556 -16.19 13.06 -20.06
CA PRO A 556 -15.75 11.83 -20.71
C PRO A 556 -14.28 11.49 -20.42
N MET A 557 -13.41 12.50 -20.32
CA MET A 557 -11.99 12.29 -20.00
C MET A 557 -11.77 11.86 -18.55
N ALA A 558 -12.54 12.42 -17.61
CA ALA A 558 -12.53 12.05 -16.20
C ALA A 558 -13.01 10.61 -16.00
N LEU A 559 -14.14 10.23 -16.61
CA LEU A 559 -14.68 8.88 -16.56
C LEU A 559 -13.73 7.88 -17.22
N LYS A 560 -13.15 8.22 -18.38
CA LYS A 560 -12.14 7.39 -19.04
C LYS A 560 -10.94 7.14 -18.12
N MET A 561 -10.40 8.18 -17.49
CA MET A 561 -9.29 8.01 -16.54
C MET A 561 -9.69 7.18 -15.32
N ALA A 562 -10.93 7.31 -14.83
CA ALA A 562 -11.43 6.53 -13.70
C ALA A 562 -11.58 5.03 -14.00
N THR A 563 -11.74 4.64 -15.28
CA THR A 563 -11.97 3.25 -15.70
C THR A 563 -10.80 2.62 -16.46
N GLU A 564 -9.89 3.40 -17.06
CA GLU A 564 -8.71 2.87 -17.76
C GLU A 564 -7.58 2.44 -16.81
N GLN A 565 -7.68 2.81 -15.53
CA GLN A 565 -6.83 2.37 -14.43
C GLN A 565 -7.66 2.25 -13.14
N GLY A 566 -7.14 1.52 -12.15
CA GLY A 566 -7.86 1.13 -10.93
C GLY A 566 -7.30 1.72 -9.63
N ARG A 567 -6.27 2.59 -9.68
CA ARG A 567 -5.65 3.19 -8.50
C ARG A 567 -6.68 4.06 -7.77
N MET A 568 -7.04 3.66 -6.55
CA MET A 568 -8.12 4.28 -5.78
C MET A 568 -7.93 5.77 -5.54
N LYS A 569 -6.67 6.22 -5.41
CA LYS A 569 -6.28 7.64 -5.31
C LYS A 569 -6.86 8.48 -6.45
N PHE A 570 -6.97 7.92 -7.66
CA PHE A 570 -7.51 8.61 -8.83
C PHE A 570 -8.97 8.22 -9.09
N THR A 571 -9.27 6.93 -9.09
CA THR A 571 -10.58 6.40 -9.47
C THR A 571 -11.69 6.89 -8.56
N ARG A 572 -11.52 6.82 -7.22
CA ARG A 572 -12.58 7.22 -6.27
C ARG A 572 -12.93 8.71 -6.37
N PRO A 573 -11.96 9.65 -6.30
CA PRO A 573 -12.30 11.06 -6.36
C PRO A 573 -12.83 11.50 -7.73
N LEU A 574 -12.37 10.90 -8.84
CA LEU A 574 -12.92 11.21 -10.17
C LEU A 574 -14.39 10.79 -10.30
N PHE A 575 -14.74 9.57 -9.86
CA PHE A 575 -16.14 9.15 -9.82
C PHE A 575 -16.98 10.06 -8.94
N LYS A 576 -16.50 10.40 -7.73
CA LYS A 576 -17.18 11.30 -6.80
C LYS A 576 -17.40 12.69 -7.38
N GLU A 577 -16.42 13.23 -8.10
CA GLU A 577 -16.51 14.58 -8.68
C GLU A 577 -17.52 14.65 -9.83
N VAL A 578 -17.53 13.64 -10.71
CA VAL A 578 -18.53 13.55 -11.77
C VAL A 578 -19.93 13.31 -11.17
N TYR A 579 -20.04 12.47 -10.13
CA TYR A 579 -21.29 12.23 -9.43
C TYR A 579 -21.86 13.48 -8.75
N ASN A 580 -21.00 14.36 -8.24
CA ASN A 580 -21.37 15.66 -7.67
C ASN A 580 -21.64 16.75 -8.74
N PHE A 581 -21.48 16.44 -10.02
CA PHE A 581 -21.96 17.26 -11.10
C PHE A 581 -23.35 16.78 -11.52
N ASP A 582 -24.41 17.42 -10.99
CA ASP A 582 -25.80 16.97 -11.10
C ASP A 582 -26.23 16.48 -12.50
N LYS A 583 -25.81 17.18 -13.57
CA LYS A 583 -26.10 16.81 -14.96
C LYS A 583 -25.53 15.43 -15.37
N TYR A 584 -24.45 14.98 -14.74
CA TYR A 584 -23.72 13.74 -15.06
C TYR A 584 -23.76 12.70 -13.94
N ARG A 585 -24.60 12.92 -12.91
CA ARG A 585 -24.76 12.01 -11.78
C ARG A 585 -25.11 10.58 -12.21
N GLU A 586 -26.12 10.46 -13.08
CA GLU A 586 -26.58 9.16 -13.60
C GLU A 586 -25.53 8.51 -14.51
N GLU A 587 -24.79 9.32 -15.28
CA GLU A 587 -23.73 8.84 -16.16
C GLU A 587 -22.56 8.24 -15.35
N ALA A 588 -22.16 8.87 -14.24
CA ALA A 588 -21.15 8.31 -13.34
C ALA A 588 -21.57 6.94 -12.79
N VAL A 589 -22.83 6.81 -12.37
CA VAL A 589 -23.40 5.54 -11.87
C VAL A 589 -23.44 4.49 -12.98
N ARG A 590 -23.91 4.86 -14.18
CA ARG A 590 -24.00 3.96 -15.34
C ARG A 590 -22.63 3.42 -15.75
N VAL A 591 -21.62 4.29 -15.83
CA VAL A 591 -20.25 3.92 -16.18
C VAL A 591 -19.63 3.04 -15.09
N PHE A 592 -19.85 3.35 -13.81
CA PHE A 592 -19.40 2.49 -12.71
C PHE A 592 -20.00 1.09 -12.82
N ILE A 593 -21.33 0.95 -12.97
CA ILE A 593 -22.00 -0.35 -13.09
C ILE A 593 -21.44 -1.16 -14.26
N ALA A 594 -21.21 -0.51 -15.42
CA ALA A 594 -20.66 -1.16 -16.61
C ALA A 594 -19.24 -1.71 -16.41
N HIS A 595 -18.43 -1.13 -15.53
CA HIS A 595 -17.04 -1.54 -15.29
C HIS A 595 -16.85 -2.30 -13.97
N ARG A 596 -17.86 -2.33 -13.09
CA ARG A 596 -17.75 -2.85 -11.72
C ARG A 596 -17.16 -4.25 -11.65
N ALA A 597 -17.58 -5.15 -12.53
CA ALA A 597 -17.10 -6.54 -12.57
C ALA A 597 -15.61 -6.66 -12.93
N ALA A 598 -15.04 -5.67 -13.61
CA ALA A 598 -13.63 -5.64 -14.01
C ALA A 598 -12.72 -4.91 -13.00
N MET A 599 -13.30 -4.21 -12.03
CA MET A 599 -12.55 -3.47 -11.01
C MET A 599 -12.04 -4.43 -9.93
N HIS A 600 -10.95 -4.04 -9.25
CA HIS A 600 -10.51 -4.74 -8.05
C HIS A 600 -11.65 -4.76 -7.00
N PRO A 601 -11.90 -5.87 -6.29
CA PRO A 601 -13.04 -5.99 -5.37
C PRO A 601 -13.14 -4.86 -4.35
N VAL A 602 -12.01 -4.48 -3.74
CA VAL A 602 -11.91 -3.37 -2.78
C VAL A 602 -12.29 -2.03 -3.44
N THR A 603 -11.73 -1.73 -4.63
CA THR A 603 -12.05 -0.50 -5.38
C THR A 603 -13.54 -0.45 -5.73
N SER A 604 -14.12 -1.55 -6.23
CA SER A 604 -15.55 -1.65 -6.55
C SER A 604 -16.42 -1.34 -5.34
N ASN A 605 -16.11 -1.93 -4.18
CA ASN A 605 -16.89 -1.72 -2.96
C ASN A 605 -16.82 -0.27 -2.47
N LEU A 606 -15.63 0.33 -2.47
CA LEU A 606 -15.46 1.71 -2.02
C LEU A 606 -16.09 2.73 -2.99
N VAL A 607 -15.99 2.52 -4.30
CA VAL A 607 -16.66 3.38 -5.29
C VAL A 607 -18.19 3.24 -5.19
N ALA A 608 -18.71 2.03 -4.96
CA ALA A 608 -20.15 1.84 -4.72
C ALA A 608 -20.65 2.63 -3.51
N LYS A 609 -19.90 2.58 -2.38
CA LYS A 609 -20.18 3.39 -1.18
C LYS A 609 -20.16 4.90 -1.51
N ASP A 610 -19.12 5.37 -2.23
CA ASP A 610 -18.97 6.78 -2.60
C ASP A 610 -20.13 7.29 -3.50
N LEU A 611 -20.61 6.43 -4.41
CA LEU A 611 -21.69 6.73 -5.36
C LEU A 611 -23.10 6.44 -4.81
N LYS A 612 -23.21 5.92 -3.58
CA LYS A 612 -24.47 5.51 -2.95
C LYS A 612 -25.25 4.49 -3.79
N VAL A 613 -24.53 3.59 -4.44
CA VAL A 613 -25.11 2.48 -5.20
C VAL A 613 -25.21 1.28 -4.26
N ASP A 614 -26.42 0.77 -4.08
CA ASP A 614 -26.64 -0.41 -3.23
C ASP A 614 -25.78 -1.58 -3.73
N THR A 615 -24.96 -2.12 -2.82
CA THR A 615 -24.17 -3.34 -3.06
C THR A 615 -24.99 -4.62 -2.86
N GLY A 616 -26.30 -4.50 -2.63
CA GLY A 616 -27.21 -5.59 -2.36
C GLY A 616 -27.29 -6.61 -3.49
N LYS A 617 -26.73 -7.80 -3.24
CA LYS A 617 -26.93 -9.09 -3.93
C LYS A 617 -26.91 -9.02 -5.47
N SER A 618 -25.71 -9.12 -6.05
CA SER A 618 -25.58 -9.85 -7.30
C SER A 618 -25.87 -11.33 -7.03
N THR A 619 -26.94 -11.84 -7.65
CA THR A 619 -27.29 -13.26 -7.76
C THR A 619 -26.13 -14.12 -8.22
#